data_AF-A0A7C3SZ91-F1
#
_entry.id   AF-A0A7C3SZ91-F1
#
_cell.length_a   1.000
_cell.length_b   1.000
_cell.length_c   1.000
_cell.angle_alpha   90.00
_cell.angle_beta   90.00
_cell.angle_gamma   90.00
#
_symmetry.space_group_name_H-M   'P 1'
#
loop_
_entity.id
_entity.type
_entity.pdbx_description
1 polymer ?
#
loop_
_entity_poly.entity_id
_entity_poly.type
_entity_poly.pdbx_seq_one_letter_code
_entity_poly.pdbx_strand_id
1 'polypeptide(L)'
;MEIPQGAVAWQRRAQNADGGWGNNPGGASNPDMTAASLMALAAAGVGAGDADVREALAFLHATQNPDGGFAFQSEASDAAATAWCVQALVALGQDPDGAEWSRDGRTPWGFLVSMQATDGHFIWMRGRDMNPLWTTAYATCALARRPYPVAVISAPSTTKGGGEAAGQPASEGEEAKDSPSGEAAGDEGAEEGQPGEATDPGSGALTEGEETPPAEGSLEVTGEDDAGNGEGDGGGIAVAAWLLPLLGFAALAAAAAWYFGRFRRGAGRPERGDA
;
A
#
# COMPACT_ATOMS: atom_id res chain seq x y z
N MET A 1 -8.27 13.80 -19.39
CA MET A 1 -7.08 13.07 -18.96
C MET A 1 -7.33 11.60 -19.17
N GLU A 2 -6.55 10.98 -20.04
CA GLU A 2 -6.60 9.53 -20.30
C GLU A 2 -5.87 8.78 -19.17
N ILE A 3 -6.38 7.62 -18.77
CA ILE A 3 -5.69 6.76 -17.79
C ILE A 3 -4.40 6.23 -18.42
N PRO A 4 -3.22 6.37 -17.78
CA PRO A 4 -1.96 5.91 -18.36
C PRO A 4 -1.95 4.38 -18.52
N GLN A 5 -2.11 3.89 -19.75
CA GLN A 5 -2.19 2.44 -20.03
C GLN A 5 -0.93 1.67 -19.58
N GLY A 6 0.24 2.32 -19.62
CA GLY A 6 1.48 1.76 -19.08
C GLY A 6 1.42 1.47 -17.57
N ALA A 7 0.73 2.32 -16.80
CA ALA A 7 0.52 2.11 -15.36
C ALA A 7 -0.41 0.93 -15.10
N VAL A 8 -1.51 0.81 -15.88
CA VAL A 8 -2.44 -0.33 -15.80
C VAL A 8 -1.72 -1.64 -16.10
N ALA A 9 -0.94 -1.68 -17.19
CA ALA A 9 -0.18 -2.87 -17.57
C ALA A 9 0.90 -3.22 -16.54
N TRP A 10 1.55 -2.22 -15.92
CA TRP A 10 2.49 -2.46 -14.83
C TRP A 10 1.80 -3.05 -13.60
N GLN A 11 0.64 -2.50 -13.22
CA GLN A 11 -0.13 -2.97 -12.06
C GLN A 11 -0.50 -4.44 -12.19
N ARG A 12 -1.00 -4.86 -13.37
CA ARG A 12 -1.33 -6.27 -13.65
C ARG A 12 -0.13 -7.20 -13.50
N ARG A 13 1.05 -6.79 -14.00
CA ARG A 13 2.28 -7.59 -13.83
C ARG A 13 2.79 -7.66 -12.39
N ALA A 14 2.40 -6.70 -11.55
CA ALA A 14 2.78 -6.65 -10.14
C ALA A 14 1.82 -7.42 -9.23
N GLN A 15 0.71 -7.96 -9.75
CA GLN A 15 -0.22 -8.77 -8.98
C GLN A 15 0.45 -10.06 -8.51
N ASN A 16 0.23 -10.42 -7.25
CA ASN A 16 0.75 -11.64 -6.67
C ASN A 16 -0.11 -12.84 -7.07
N ALA A 17 0.43 -14.05 -6.90
CA ALA A 17 -0.28 -15.30 -7.23
C ALA A 17 -1.55 -15.55 -6.39
N ASP A 18 -1.73 -14.83 -5.28
CA ASP A 18 -2.94 -14.86 -4.45
C ASP A 18 -4.02 -13.86 -4.92
N GLY A 19 -3.76 -13.13 -6.02
CA GLY A 19 -4.66 -12.12 -6.57
C GLY A 19 -4.53 -10.73 -5.94
N GLY A 20 -3.76 -10.58 -4.86
CA GLY A 20 -3.60 -9.30 -4.18
C GLY A 20 -2.38 -8.49 -4.65
N TRP A 21 -2.23 -7.31 -4.06
CA TRP A 21 -1.03 -6.47 -4.20
C TRP A 21 -0.47 -6.12 -2.83
N GLY A 22 0.87 -6.07 -2.75
CA GLY A 22 1.61 -5.50 -1.63
C GLY A 22 2.07 -4.07 -1.90
N ASN A 23 2.81 -3.50 -0.94
CA ASN A 23 3.39 -2.15 -1.09
C ASN A 23 4.46 -2.07 -2.19
N ASN A 24 5.08 -3.22 -2.52
CA ASN A 24 6.11 -3.35 -3.54
C ASN A 24 5.82 -4.62 -4.38
N PRO A 25 6.27 -4.70 -5.64
CA PRO A 25 6.19 -5.93 -6.43
C PRO A 25 6.79 -7.13 -5.67
N GLY A 26 6.03 -8.22 -5.58
CA GLY A 26 6.42 -9.42 -4.84
C GLY A 26 6.36 -9.30 -3.30
N GLY A 27 6.01 -8.13 -2.77
CA GLY A 27 5.70 -7.96 -1.35
C GLY A 27 4.36 -8.60 -1.00
N ALA A 28 4.18 -8.99 0.26
CA ALA A 28 2.96 -9.63 0.73
C ALA A 28 1.70 -8.79 0.42
N SER A 29 0.68 -9.45 -0.11
CA SER A 29 -0.59 -8.82 -0.44
C SER A 29 -1.28 -8.29 0.81
N ASN A 30 -1.92 -7.13 0.70
CA ASN A 30 -2.74 -6.58 1.78
C ASN A 30 -4.02 -5.92 1.23
N PRO A 31 -5.07 -5.79 2.05
CA PRO A 31 -6.36 -5.26 1.59
C PRO A 31 -6.29 -3.83 1.04
N ASP A 32 -5.48 -2.97 1.66
CA ASP A 32 -5.38 -1.55 1.30
C ASP A 32 -4.79 -1.36 -0.11
N MET A 33 -3.64 -1.97 -0.37
CA MET A 33 -2.99 -1.94 -1.69
C MET A 33 -3.80 -2.69 -2.76
N THR A 34 -4.48 -3.77 -2.38
CA THR A 34 -5.36 -4.50 -3.29
C THR A 34 -6.56 -3.65 -3.70
N ALA A 35 -7.19 -2.96 -2.75
CA ALA A 35 -8.30 -2.05 -3.02
C ALA A 35 -7.88 -0.86 -3.89
N ALA A 36 -6.71 -0.26 -3.62
CA ALA A 36 -6.14 0.79 -4.45
C ALA A 36 -5.93 0.32 -5.91
N SER A 37 -5.41 -0.89 -6.07
CA SER A 37 -5.19 -1.51 -7.38
C SER A 37 -6.51 -1.77 -8.12
N LEU A 38 -7.52 -2.29 -7.43
CA LEU A 38 -8.85 -2.51 -7.98
C LEU A 38 -9.52 -1.21 -8.44
N MET A 39 -9.42 -0.13 -7.67
CA MET A 39 -9.92 1.18 -8.10
C MET A 39 -9.20 1.69 -9.35
N ALA A 40 -7.88 1.52 -9.44
CA ALA A 40 -7.12 1.91 -10.63
C ALA A 40 -7.52 1.10 -11.88
N LEU A 41 -7.74 -0.21 -11.72
CA LEU A 41 -8.24 -1.08 -12.79
C LEU A 41 -9.66 -0.69 -13.22
N ALA A 42 -10.56 -0.46 -12.26
CA ALA A 42 -11.93 0.00 -12.53
C ALA A 42 -11.93 1.33 -13.30
N ALA A 43 -11.08 2.28 -12.89
CA ALA A 43 -10.90 3.57 -13.56
C ALA A 43 -10.43 3.42 -15.02
N ALA A 44 -9.63 2.38 -15.30
CA ALA A 44 -9.17 2.03 -16.64
C ALA A 44 -10.23 1.30 -17.49
N GLY A 45 -11.46 1.13 -16.97
CA GLY A 45 -12.55 0.42 -17.64
C GLY A 45 -12.49 -1.10 -17.51
N VAL A 46 -11.66 -1.62 -16.60
CA VAL A 46 -11.59 -3.06 -16.32
C VAL A 46 -12.70 -3.42 -15.34
N GLY A 47 -13.68 -4.19 -15.81
CA GLY A 47 -14.84 -4.58 -14.99
C GLY A 47 -14.61 -5.83 -14.13
N ALA A 48 -15.59 -6.13 -13.27
CA ALA A 48 -15.57 -7.26 -12.32
C ALA A 48 -15.46 -8.66 -12.96
N GLY A 49 -15.67 -8.80 -14.27
CA GLY A 49 -15.52 -10.08 -14.99
C GLY A 49 -14.06 -10.43 -15.37
N ASP A 50 -13.17 -9.45 -15.35
CA ASP A 50 -11.75 -9.63 -15.68
C ASP A 50 -11.07 -10.60 -14.70
N ALA A 51 -10.11 -11.39 -15.18
CA ALA A 51 -9.46 -12.43 -14.37
C ALA A 51 -8.73 -11.84 -13.16
N ASP A 52 -7.90 -10.83 -13.39
CA ASP A 52 -7.09 -10.18 -12.36
C ASP A 52 -8.01 -9.54 -11.30
N VAL A 53 -9.12 -8.94 -11.73
CA VAL A 53 -10.12 -8.36 -10.81
C VAL A 53 -10.83 -9.43 -9.99
N ARG A 54 -11.23 -10.55 -10.59
CA ARG A 54 -11.88 -11.65 -9.86
C ARG A 54 -10.98 -12.27 -8.81
N GLU A 55 -9.70 -12.46 -9.13
CA GLU A 55 -8.71 -12.99 -8.18
C GLU A 55 -8.48 -12.00 -7.02
N ALA A 56 -8.43 -10.71 -7.30
CA ALA A 56 -8.32 -9.67 -6.29
C ALA A 56 -9.56 -9.56 -5.37
N LEU A 57 -10.77 -9.69 -5.93
CA LEU A 57 -12.00 -9.76 -5.13
C LEU A 57 -12.02 -11.02 -4.25
N ALA A 58 -11.54 -12.16 -4.77
CA ALA A 58 -11.39 -13.39 -3.98
C ALA A 58 -10.37 -13.22 -2.84
N PHE A 59 -9.26 -12.53 -3.07
CA PHE A 59 -8.30 -12.16 -2.03
C PHE A 59 -8.97 -11.31 -0.93
N LEU A 60 -9.72 -10.26 -1.31
CA LEU A 60 -10.45 -9.44 -0.34
C LEU A 60 -11.46 -10.29 0.44
N HIS A 61 -12.25 -11.15 -0.22
CA HIS A 61 -13.12 -12.07 0.51
C HIS A 61 -12.34 -12.91 1.52
N ALA A 62 -11.22 -13.52 1.13
CA ALA A 62 -10.44 -14.40 1.99
C ALA A 62 -9.81 -13.69 3.20
N THR A 63 -9.55 -12.38 3.09
CA THR A 63 -8.88 -11.56 4.12
C THR A 63 -9.84 -10.70 4.94
N GLN A 64 -11.12 -10.66 4.59
CA GLN A 64 -12.14 -9.98 5.37
C GLN A 64 -12.29 -10.61 6.76
N ASN A 65 -12.23 -9.78 7.79
CA ASN A 65 -12.35 -10.21 9.17
C ASN A 65 -13.80 -10.58 9.54
N PRO A 66 -14.00 -11.37 10.61
CA PRO A 66 -15.34 -11.76 11.05
C PRO A 66 -16.26 -10.59 11.40
N ASP A 67 -15.71 -9.44 11.79
CA ASP A 67 -16.47 -8.23 12.08
C ASP A 67 -16.92 -7.45 10.84
N GLY A 68 -16.65 -7.97 9.65
CA GLY A 68 -16.99 -7.39 8.36
C GLY A 68 -15.92 -6.43 7.82
N GLY A 69 -14.98 -5.99 8.66
CA GLY A 69 -13.93 -5.05 8.28
C GLY A 69 -12.70 -5.70 7.64
N PHE A 70 -11.72 -4.85 7.33
CA PHE A 70 -10.41 -5.23 6.81
C PHE A 70 -9.31 -4.60 7.66
N ALA A 71 -8.16 -5.27 7.73
CA ALA A 71 -7.02 -4.84 8.51
C ALA A 71 -5.85 -4.43 7.62
N PHE A 72 -5.11 -3.41 8.05
CA PHE A 72 -3.80 -3.07 7.51
C PHE A 72 -2.75 -2.99 8.63
N GLN A 73 -1.61 -3.66 8.43
CA GLN A 73 -0.46 -3.75 9.37
C GLN A 73 -0.76 -4.32 10.76
N SER A 74 -1.96 -4.86 10.97
CA SER A 74 -2.33 -5.59 12.19
C SER A 74 -3.33 -6.70 11.85
N GLU A 75 -3.76 -7.48 12.84
CA GLU A 75 -4.83 -8.46 12.67
C GLU A 75 -6.23 -7.83 12.82
N ALA A 76 -6.35 -6.74 13.58
CA ALA A 76 -7.63 -6.10 13.86
C ALA A 76 -8.06 -5.22 12.69
N SER A 77 -9.36 -5.25 12.39
CA SER A 77 -9.96 -4.37 11.38
C SER A 77 -9.79 -2.90 11.71
N ASP A 78 -9.61 -2.09 10.68
CA ASP A 78 -9.50 -0.64 10.79
C ASP A 78 -10.33 0.09 9.73
N ALA A 79 -10.77 1.30 10.09
CA ALA A 79 -11.67 2.08 9.27
C ALA A 79 -11.01 2.61 7.99
N ALA A 80 -9.70 2.83 8.00
CA ALA A 80 -8.99 3.34 6.83
C ALA A 80 -8.92 2.26 5.74
N ALA A 81 -8.39 1.08 6.06
CA ALA A 81 -8.33 -0.05 5.13
C ALA A 81 -9.72 -0.48 4.65
N THR A 82 -10.69 -0.55 5.58
CA THR A 82 -12.08 -0.89 5.22
C THR A 82 -12.69 0.14 4.27
N ALA A 83 -12.39 1.44 4.43
CA ALA A 83 -12.88 2.49 3.54
C ALA A 83 -12.31 2.37 2.12
N TRP A 84 -11.04 2.00 1.97
CA TRP A 84 -10.47 1.70 0.66
C TRP A 84 -11.13 0.50 0.01
N CYS A 85 -11.31 -0.60 0.75
CA CYS A 85 -12.02 -1.78 0.25
C CYS A 85 -13.45 -1.42 -0.18
N VAL A 86 -14.22 -0.70 0.65
CA VAL A 86 -15.59 -0.27 0.30
C VAL A 86 -15.61 0.56 -0.99
N GLN A 87 -14.66 1.48 -1.19
CA GLN A 87 -14.57 2.22 -2.44
C GLN A 87 -14.25 1.31 -3.64
N ALA A 88 -13.31 0.38 -3.52
CA ALA A 88 -12.99 -0.57 -4.58
C ALA A 88 -14.19 -1.45 -4.97
N LEU A 89 -14.94 -1.92 -3.97
CA LEU A 89 -16.17 -2.69 -4.19
C LEU A 89 -17.20 -1.86 -4.98
N VAL A 90 -17.49 -0.63 -4.53
CA VAL A 90 -18.41 0.25 -5.24
C VAL A 90 -17.92 0.55 -6.67
N ALA A 91 -16.61 0.77 -6.87
CA ALA A 91 -16.03 1.04 -8.19
C ALA A 91 -16.25 -0.11 -9.19
N LEU A 92 -16.32 -1.34 -8.69
CA LEU A 92 -16.54 -2.56 -9.47
C LEU A 92 -18.02 -2.97 -9.54
N GLY A 93 -18.92 -2.13 -9.03
CA GLY A 93 -20.37 -2.40 -9.01
C GLY A 93 -20.80 -3.45 -7.97
N GLN A 94 -19.92 -3.78 -7.02
CA GLN A 94 -20.23 -4.65 -5.89
C GLN A 94 -21.04 -3.88 -4.83
N ASP A 95 -21.83 -4.61 -4.04
CA ASP A 95 -22.54 -4.03 -2.90
C ASP A 95 -21.82 -4.35 -1.57
N PRO A 96 -21.08 -3.40 -0.97
CA PRO A 96 -20.37 -3.59 0.30
C PRO A 96 -21.30 -3.72 1.52
N ASP A 97 -22.62 -3.57 1.36
CA ASP A 97 -23.61 -3.88 2.41
C ASP A 97 -24.46 -5.12 2.05
N GLY A 98 -24.14 -5.78 0.94
CA GLY A 98 -24.88 -6.91 0.41
C GLY A 98 -24.47 -8.25 1.05
N ALA A 99 -25.28 -9.27 0.79
CA ALA A 99 -25.07 -10.64 1.31
C ALA A 99 -23.73 -11.26 0.89
N GLU A 100 -23.21 -10.90 -0.28
CA GLU A 100 -21.91 -11.37 -0.79
C GLU A 100 -20.75 -10.96 0.12
N TRP A 101 -20.82 -9.78 0.74
CA TRP A 101 -19.80 -9.24 1.61
C TRP A 101 -20.13 -9.38 3.10
N SER A 102 -21.16 -10.16 3.44
CA SER A 102 -21.59 -10.35 4.83
C SER A 102 -20.87 -11.52 5.50
N ARG A 103 -20.31 -11.26 6.69
CA ARG A 103 -19.78 -12.24 7.66
C ARG A 103 -20.71 -12.31 8.87
N ASP A 104 -21.58 -13.30 8.90
CA ASP A 104 -22.61 -13.46 9.95
C ASP A 104 -23.46 -12.20 10.19
N GLY A 105 -23.87 -11.54 9.10
CA GLY A 105 -24.66 -10.30 9.13
C GLY A 105 -23.83 -9.03 9.34
N ARG A 106 -22.49 -9.11 9.37
CA ARG A 106 -21.59 -7.97 9.48
C ARG A 106 -20.93 -7.70 8.13
N THR A 107 -21.03 -6.47 7.65
CA THR A 107 -20.59 -6.07 6.30
C THR A 107 -19.45 -5.04 6.39
N PRO A 108 -18.65 -4.84 5.32
CA PRO A 108 -17.66 -3.77 5.27
C PRO A 108 -18.29 -2.39 5.51
N TRP A 109 -19.48 -2.18 4.92
CA TRP A 109 -20.27 -0.96 5.16
C TRP A 109 -20.67 -0.82 6.64
N GLY A 110 -21.24 -1.87 7.22
CA GLY A 110 -21.66 -1.90 8.62
C GLY A 110 -20.50 -1.69 9.60
N PHE A 111 -19.33 -2.27 9.31
CA PHE A 111 -18.12 -2.02 10.08
C PHE A 111 -17.76 -0.53 10.08
N LEU A 112 -17.68 0.11 8.90
CA LEU A 112 -17.36 1.54 8.79
C LEU A 112 -18.35 2.41 9.56
N VAL A 113 -19.66 2.18 9.39
CA VAL A 113 -20.69 2.92 10.12
C VAL A 113 -20.50 2.76 11.64
N SER A 114 -20.12 1.56 12.10
CA SER A 114 -19.87 1.31 13.53
C SER A 114 -18.65 2.03 14.11
N MET A 115 -17.79 2.59 13.26
CA MET A 115 -16.59 3.34 13.66
C MET A 115 -16.85 4.84 13.80
N GLN A 116 -18.06 5.32 13.48
CA GLN A 116 -18.41 6.74 13.67
C GLN A 116 -18.61 7.06 15.16
N ALA A 117 -17.86 8.03 15.67
CA ALA A 117 -18.01 8.57 17.01
C ALA A 117 -19.21 9.53 17.11
N THR A 118 -19.60 9.89 18.34
CA THR A 118 -20.79 10.71 18.62
C THR A 118 -20.69 12.16 18.11
N ASP A 119 -19.48 12.69 17.95
CA ASP A 119 -19.21 14.01 17.36
C ASP A 119 -19.09 13.96 15.82
N GLY A 120 -19.19 12.77 15.23
CA GLY A 120 -19.27 12.53 13.78
C GLY A 120 -17.95 12.14 13.11
N HIS A 121 -16.80 12.22 13.78
CA HIS A 121 -15.55 11.70 13.21
C HIS A 121 -15.55 10.17 13.17
N PHE A 122 -14.66 9.57 12.37
CA PHE A 122 -14.47 8.12 12.33
C PHE A 122 -13.21 7.73 13.07
N ILE A 123 -13.36 6.83 14.03
CA ILE A 123 -12.27 6.25 14.82
C ILE A 123 -11.51 5.27 13.92
N TRP A 124 -10.17 5.32 13.95
CA TRP A 124 -9.34 4.43 13.12
C TRP A 124 -9.51 2.95 13.47
N MET A 125 -9.32 2.59 14.73
CA MET A 125 -9.46 1.21 15.25
C MET A 125 -10.21 1.24 16.58
N ARG A 126 -10.91 0.16 16.94
CA ARG A 126 -11.62 0.13 18.23
C ARG A 126 -10.66 0.42 19.38
N GLY A 127 -10.99 1.43 20.20
CA GLY A 127 -10.15 1.87 21.31
C GLY A 127 -8.88 2.63 20.93
N ARG A 128 -8.65 2.92 19.64
CA ARG A 128 -7.52 3.73 19.17
C ARG A 128 -7.96 4.72 18.11
N ASP A 129 -7.99 5.98 18.51
CA ASP A 129 -8.35 7.10 17.65
C ASP A 129 -7.10 7.88 17.22
N MET A 130 -6.40 7.35 16.21
CA MET A 130 -5.26 8.03 15.59
C MET A 130 -5.67 8.61 14.24
N ASN A 131 -5.13 9.79 13.91
CA ASN A 131 -5.37 10.47 12.64
C ASN A 131 -6.87 10.65 12.29
N PRO A 132 -7.72 11.17 13.20
CA PRO A 132 -9.17 11.21 13.01
C PRO A 132 -9.59 11.99 11.75
N LEU A 133 -8.87 13.06 11.40
CA LEU A 133 -9.12 13.81 10.15
C LEU A 133 -8.94 12.96 8.90
N TRP A 134 -7.87 12.16 8.86
CA TRP A 134 -7.57 11.31 7.72
C TRP A 134 -8.59 10.17 7.62
N THR A 135 -8.80 9.45 8.72
CA THR A 135 -9.78 8.36 8.79
C THR A 135 -11.18 8.83 8.39
N THR A 136 -11.60 9.99 8.89
CA THR A 136 -12.91 10.58 8.56
C THR A 136 -13.02 10.91 7.07
N ALA A 137 -11.97 11.45 6.44
CA ALA A 137 -12.00 11.75 5.01
C ALA A 137 -12.19 10.47 4.16
N TYR A 138 -11.47 9.39 4.50
CA TYR A 138 -11.60 8.11 3.80
C TYR A 138 -12.97 7.47 3.98
N ALA A 139 -13.44 7.39 5.23
CA ALA A 139 -14.76 6.84 5.53
C ALA A 139 -15.87 7.65 4.84
N THR A 140 -15.76 8.98 4.79
CA THR A 140 -16.74 9.84 4.13
C THR A 140 -16.81 9.59 2.62
N CYS A 141 -15.67 9.48 1.93
CA CYS A 141 -15.64 9.13 0.50
C CYS A 141 -16.27 7.76 0.23
N ALA A 142 -15.94 6.77 1.07
CA ALA A 142 -16.49 5.42 0.98
C ALA A 142 -18.02 5.39 1.18
N LEU A 143 -18.52 6.03 2.24
CA LEU A 143 -19.94 6.09 2.57
C LEU A 143 -20.74 6.97 1.59
N ALA A 144 -20.09 7.90 0.90
CA ALA A 144 -20.73 8.61 -0.21
C ALA A 144 -20.95 7.71 -1.44
N ARG A 145 -20.38 6.48 -1.47
CA ARG A 145 -20.37 5.57 -2.63
C ARG A 145 -19.85 6.24 -3.90
N ARG A 146 -18.85 7.12 -3.74
CA ARG A 146 -18.18 7.83 -4.83
C ARG A 146 -16.69 7.47 -4.84
N PRO A 147 -16.32 6.35 -5.44
CA PRO A 147 -14.94 5.88 -5.44
C PRO A 147 -14.03 6.73 -6.32
N TYR A 148 -12.73 6.63 -6.09
CA TYR A 148 -11.73 7.26 -6.94
C TYR A 148 -11.54 6.51 -8.28
N PRO A 149 -11.18 7.23 -9.36
CA PRO A 149 -11.31 8.67 -9.54
C PRO A 149 -12.77 9.05 -9.78
N VAL A 150 -13.21 10.11 -9.11
CA VAL A 150 -14.61 10.55 -9.07
C VAL A 150 -15.16 10.98 -10.45
N ALA A 151 -14.29 11.23 -11.45
CA ALA A 151 -14.64 11.45 -12.85
C ALA A 151 -13.48 11.11 -13.79
N VAL A 152 -13.78 10.51 -14.96
CA VAL A 152 -12.83 10.33 -16.07
C VAL A 152 -13.17 11.34 -17.16
N ILE A 153 -12.27 12.30 -17.43
CA ILE A 153 -12.49 13.33 -18.45
C ILE A 153 -11.87 12.85 -19.76
N SER A 154 -12.67 12.50 -20.77
CA SER A 154 -12.16 12.28 -22.13
C SER A 154 -11.94 13.64 -22.81
N ALA A 155 -10.75 13.86 -23.39
CA ALA A 155 -10.54 15.03 -24.24
C ALA A 155 -11.30 14.84 -25.56
N PRO A 156 -11.93 15.88 -26.14
CA PRO A 156 -12.55 15.77 -27.45
C PRO A 156 -11.48 15.43 -28.48
N SER A 157 -11.69 14.35 -29.22
CA SER A 157 -10.83 13.97 -30.34
C SER A 157 -10.91 15.06 -31.42
N THR A 158 -9.81 15.79 -31.62
CA THR A 158 -9.67 16.62 -32.81
C THR A 158 -9.52 15.70 -34.01
N THR A 159 -10.63 15.35 -34.65
CA THR A 159 -10.60 14.82 -36.00
C THR A 159 -9.97 15.89 -36.87
N LYS A 160 -8.69 15.70 -37.22
CA LYS A 160 -8.04 16.50 -38.26
C LYS A 160 -8.79 16.16 -39.55
N GLY A 161 -9.76 16.99 -39.91
CA GLY A 161 -10.52 16.85 -41.15
C GLY A 161 -9.53 16.70 -42.30
N GLY A 162 -9.52 15.52 -42.90
CA GLY A 162 -8.79 15.28 -44.14
C GLY A 162 -9.41 16.16 -45.21
N GLY A 163 -8.79 17.31 -45.46
CA GLY A 163 -9.05 18.12 -46.64
C GLY A 163 -8.72 17.28 -47.86
N GLU A 164 -9.76 16.98 -48.62
CA GLU A 164 -9.75 16.30 -49.90
C GLU A 164 -8.81 17.04 -50.86
N ALA A 165 -7.70 16.40 -51.23
CA ALA A 165 -6.76 16.89 -52.21
C ALA A 165 -7.37 16.69 -53.61
N ALA A 166 -7.91 17.75 -54.20
CA ALA A 166 -8.19 17.82 -55.64
C ALA A 166 -6.90 18.27 -56.38
N GLY A 167 -6.47 17.47 -57.35
CA GLY A 167 -5.16 17.57 -58.00
C GLY A 167 -5.02 18.60 -59.14
N GLN A 168 -3.75 19.05 -59.29
CA GLN A 168 -2.94 19.38 -60.48
C GLN A 168 -3.40 20.48 -61.49
N PRO A 169 -2.49 21.13 -62.28
CA PRO A 169 -1.24 20.58 -62.83
C PRO A 169 0.05 21.42 -62.70
N ALA A 170 1.13 20.78 -63.12
CA ALA A 170 2.54 21.20 -63.14
C ALA A 170 2.84 22.38 -64.07
N SER A 171 3.88 23.15 -63.73
CA SER A 171 4.65 23.97 -64.67
C SER A 171 6.15 23.78 -64.44
N GLU A 172 6.87 23.61 -65.53
CA GLU A 172 8.32 23.39 -65.65
C GLU A 172 9.14 24.69 -65.47
N GLY A 173 10.46 24.53 -65.24
CA GLY A 173 11.53 25.55 -65.24
C GLY A 173 12.02 25.91 -63.82
N GLU A 174 13.30 25.88 -63.44
CA GLU A 174 14.55 25.96 -64.21
C GLU A 174 15.72 25.55 -63.29
N GLU A 175 16.82 25.07 -63.88
CA GLU A 175 18.06 24.65 -63.22
C GLU A 175 18.82 25.78 -62.50
N ALA A 176 19.51 25.47 -61.40
CA ALA A 176 20.87 25.97 -61.15
C ALA A 176 21.64 25.05 -60.18
N LYS A 177 22.82 24.64 -60.64
CA LYS A 177 23.89 23.91 -59.95
C LYS A 177 24.52 24.79 -58.86
N ASP A 178 24.95 24.21 -57.75
CA ASP A 178 26.39 23.99 -57.45
C ASP A 178 26.58 23.36 -56.06
N SER A 179 27.41 22.33 -56.00
CA SER A 179 28.02 21.73 -54.81
C SER A 179 29.45 22.32 -54.73
N PRO A 180 30.20 22.35 -53.60
CA PRO A 180 30.48 21.10 -52.87
C PRO A 180 30.90 21.18 -51.38
N SER A 181 30.94 19.97 -50.79
CA SER A 181 31.96 19.40 -49.88
C SER A 181 32.48 20.16 -48.66
N GLY A 182 32.47 19.47 -47.53
CA GLY A 182 33.30 19.75 -46.35
C GLY A 182 33.19 18.66 -45.28
N GLU A 183 33.96 17.59 -45.44
CA GLU A 183 34.58 16.73 -44.40
C GLU A 183 35.15 17.56 -43.22
N ALA A 184 35.45 17.08 -42.00
CA ALA A 184 35.57 15.77 -41.37
C ALA A 184 35.83 15.95 -39.85
N ALA A 185 35.80 14.82 -39.12
CA ALA A 185 36.61 14.42 -37.95
C ALA A 185 36.53 15.26 -36.65
N GLY A 186 36.16 14.66 -35.51
CA GLY A 186 37.05 13.94 -34.56
C GLY A 186 36.91 14.70 -33.22
N ASP A 187 36.97 14.18 -31.99
CA ASP A 187 37.81 13.16 -31.35
C ASP A 187 37.34 13.13 -29.87
N GLU A 188 36.93 11.98 -29.33
CA GLU A 188 37.51 11.23 -28.18
C GLU A 188 37.58 11.86 -26.76
N GLY A 189 37.37 10.98 -25.75
CA GLY A 189 37.74 11.14 -24.33
C GLY A 189 36.54 11.23 -23.36
N ALA A 190 36.10 10.14 -22.70
CA ALA A 190 36.55 9.65 -21.36
C ALA A 190 36.35 10.70 -20.24
N GLU A 191 35.82 10.46 -19.03
CA GLU A 191 35.67 9.27 -18.19
C GLU A 191 34.73 9.65 -17.00
N GLU A 192 34.13 8.62 -16.39
CA GLU A 192 33.67 8.44 -14.99
C GLU A 192 33.22 9.62 -14.07
N GLY A 193 32.07 9.42 -13.41
CA GLY A 193 31.76 10.08 -12.13
C GLY A 193 30.27 10.13 -11.73
N GLN A 194 29.78 9.09 -11.06
CA GLN A 194 28.69 9.17 -10.05
C GLN A 194 29.33 8.84 -8.68
N PRO A 195 28.74 9.21 -7.52
CA PRO A 195 27.34 9.60 -7.28
C PRO A 195 27.14 10.84 -6.38
N GLY A 196 25.94 11.41 -6.40
CA GLY A 196 25.51 12.49 -5.51
C GLY A 196 24.13 12.22 -4.93
N GLU A 197 24.14 11.66 -3.73
CA GLU A 197 23.02 11.48 -2.81
C GLU A 197 22.47 12.86 -2.40
N ALA A 198 21.18 13.11 -2.65
CA ALA A 198 20.50 14.32 -2.19
C ALA A 198 19.76 14.02 -0.89
N THR A 199 20.28 14.60 0.19
CA THR A 199 19.74 14.54 1.55
C THR A 199 18.55 15.47 1.72
N ASP A 200 17.56 14.94 2.44
CA ASP A 200 16.40 15.61 3.02
C ASP A 200 16.82 16.51 4.20
N PRO A 201 16.35 17.77 4.32
CA PRO A 201 16.44 18.53 5.55
C PRO A 201 15.04 18.87 6.08
N GLY A 202 14.66 18.27 7.21
CA GLY A 202 13.38 18.60 7.84
C GLY A 202 13.08 18.00 9.21
N SER A 203 14.05 17.87 10.12
CA SER A 203 13.74 17.61 11.54
C SER A 203 14.64 18.45 12.44
N GLY A 204 14.09 19.57 12.91
CA GLY A 204 14.66 20.39 13.97
C GLY A 204 14.06 19.96 15.31
N ALA A 205 14.89 19.36 16.15
CA ALA A 205 14.61 19.09 17.55
C ALA A 205 14.52 20.40 18.35
N LEU A 206 13.53 20.51 19.23
CA LEU A 206 13.54 21.43 20.36
C LEU A 206 13.37 20.59 21.63
N THR A 207 14.40 20.63 22.47
CA THR A 207 14.44 20.01 23.80
C THR A 207 13.99 21.01 24.87
N GLU A 208 13.20 20.45 25.80
CA GLU A 208 13.12 20.74 27.24
C GLU A 208 12.54 22.09 27.71
N GLY A 209 11.34 21.97 28.32
CA GLY A 209 10.82 22.84 29.36
C GLY A 209 10.14 21.96 30.41
N GLU A 210 10.79 21.82 31.55
CA GLU A 210 10.35 21.14 32.77
C GLU A 210 9.23 21.98 33.42
N GLU A 211 8.01 21.44 33.58
CA GLU A 211 7.01 22.00 34.50
C GLU A 211 6.42 20.89 35.37
N THR A 212 6.54 21.11 36.68
CA THR A 212 6.05 20.29 37.79
C THR A 212 4.52 20.38 37.94
N PRO A 213 3.84 19.33 38.43
CA PRO A 213 2.40 19.36 38.67
C PRO A 213 2.08 19.97 40.05
N PRO A 214 0.97 20.70 40.23
CA PRO A 214 0.45 20.97 41.56
C PRO A 214 -0.40 19.78 42.05
N ALA A 215 -0.27 19.50 43.33
CA ALA A 215 -0.98 18.47 44.05
C ALA A 215 -2.25 19.00 44.74
N GLU A 216 -3.18 18.07 44.94
CA GLU A 216 -4.24 17.99 45.96
C GLU A 216 -5.55 18.81 45.84
N GLY A 217 -6.65 18.05 45.93
CA GLY A 217 -8.04 18.50 46.04
C GLY A 217 -8.92 17.32 46.43
N SER A 218 -8.81 16.93 47.69
CA SER A 218 -9.52 15.87 48.40
C SER A 218 -11.04 16.08 48.40
N LEU A 219 -11.81 15.02 48.17
CA LEU A 219 -13.21 14.96 48.61
C LEU A 219 -13.50 13.55 49.14
N GLU A 220 -13.73 13.54 50.45
CA GLU A 220 -14.10 12.40 51.28
C GLU A 220 -15.46 11.82 50.84
N VAL A 221 -15.56 10.50 50.77
CA VAL A 221 -16.82 9.78 50.94
C VAL A 221 -16.62 8.84 52.12
N THR A 222 -17.38 9.09 53.18
CA THR A 222 -17.43 8.34 54.44
C THR A 222 -18.45 7.21 54.39
N GLY A 223 -18.06 6.05 54.95
CA GLY A 223 -18.89 5.01 55.62
C GLY A 223 -19.97 4.29 54.78
N GLU A 224 -20.24 2.99 54.93
CA GLU A 224 -19.92 2.04 55.99
C GLU A 224 -20.26 0.61 55.49
N ASP A 225 -19.40 -0.34 55.86
CA ASP A 225 -19.59 -1.74 56.27
C ASP A 225 -20.63 -2.67 55.60
N ASP A 226 -20.18 -3.85 55.11
CA ASP A 226 -20.38 -5.09 55.86
C ASP A 226 -19.37 -6.19 55.47
N ALA A 227 -19.05 -7.01 56.46
CA ALA A 227 -17.92 -7.93 56.57
C ALA A 227 -18.14 -9.30 55.88
N GLY A 228 -17.04 -9.97 55.56
CA GLY A 228 -17.08 -11.35 55.07
C GLY A 228 -15.68 -11.96 54.88
N ASN A 229 -15.12 -12.45 55.97
CA ASN A 229 -13.77 -12.96 56.17
C ASN A 229 -13.36 -14.15 55.26
N GLY A 230 -12.05 -14.27 54.98
CA GLY A 230 -11.45 -15.42 54.29
C GLY A 230 -9.95 -15.28 54.03
N GLU A 231 -9.14 -15.37 55.09
CA GLU A 231 -7.67 -15.50 55.09
C GLU A 231 -7.12 -16.65 54.23
N GLY A 232 -5.93 -16.42 53.64
CA GLY A 232 -5.14 -17.44 52.93
C GLY A 232 -3.87 -16.90 52.26
N ASP A 233 -2.86 -16.64 53.08
CA ASP A 233 -1.50 -16.14 52.87
C ASP A 233 -0.66 -16.76 51.72
N GLY A 234 0.33 -16.00 51.20
CA GLY A 234 1.52 -16.59 50.58
C GLY A 234 2.10 -16.00 49.29
N GLY A 235 2.62 -14.76 49.34
CA GLY A 235 3.94 -14.39 48.79
C GLY A 235 4.29 -14.53 47.30
N GLY A 236 4.62 -13.40 46.67
CA GLY A 236 5.88 -13.26 45.92
C GLY A 236 5.84 -13.16 44.38
N ILE A 237 6.15 -11.94 43.90
CA ILE A 237 6.93 -11.59 42.69
C ILE A 237 6.52 -12.18 41.33
N ALA A 238 5.91 -11.32 40.51
CA ALA A 238 5.85 -11.46 39.06
C ALA A 238 7.20 -11.11 38.41
N VAL A 239 7.79 -12.03 37.64
CA VAL A 239 8.80 -11.71 36.62
C VAL A 239 8.62 -12.62 35.38
N ALA A 240 8.14 -12.01 34.29
CA ALA A 240 8.36 -12.31 32.87
C ALA A 240 8.43 -13.78 32.37
N ALA A 241 7.36 -14.22 31.69
CA ALA A 241 7.35 -15.42 30.84
C ALA A 241 7.33 -15.12 29.32
N TRP A 242 7.84 -13.96 28.90
CA TRP A 242 7.99 -13.57 27.48
C TRP A 242 9.47 -13.56 27.07
N LEU A 243 10.19 -14.68 27.19
CA LEU A 243 11.56 -14.82 26.67
C LEU A 243 11.89 -16.21 26.09
N LEU A 244 10.92 -16.87 25.45
CA LEU A 244 11.21 -18.02 24.56
C LEU A 244 10.30 -17.92 23.33
N PRO A 245 10.72 -17.17 22.29
CA PRO A 245 11.41 -17.83 21.18
C PRO A 245 12.54 -16.95 20.60
N LEU A 246 13.70 -16.90 21.26
CA LEU A 246 14.94 -16.36 20.66
C LEU A 246 16.09 -17.37 20.60
N LEU A 247 15.85 -18.64 20.97
CA LEU A 247 16.85 -19.70 20.84
C LEU A 247 16.63 -20.63 19.62
N GLY A 248 15.51 -20.49 18.91
CA GLY A 248 15.22 -21.28 17.70
C GLY A 248 15.89 -20.78 16.42
N PHE A 249 16.15 -19.46 16.31
CA PHE A 249 16.67 -18.87 15.07
C PHE A 249 18.20 -18.90 14.96
N ALA A 250 18.93 -18.89 16.08
CA ALA A 250 20.40 -18.96 16.06
C ALA A 250 20.92 -20.35 15.63
N ALA A 251 20.19 -21.43 15.94
CA ALA A 251 20.58 -22.80 15.59
C ALA A 251 20.46 -23.11 14.09
N LEU A 252 19.48 -22.50 13.40
CA LEU A 252 19.25 -22.68 11.95
C LEU A 252 20.27 -21.92 11.09
N ALA A 253 20.69 -20.73 11.52
CA ALA A 253 21.71 -19.95 10.81
C ALA A 253 23.11 -20.59 10.88
N ALA A 254 23.47 -21.20 12.03
CA ALA A 254 24.76 -21.88 12.19
C ALA A 254 24.88 -23.17 11.36
N ALA A 255 23.77 -23.92 11.20
CA ALA A 255 23.74 -25.12 10.37
C ALA A 255 23.90 -24.82 8.87
N ALA A 256 23.27 -23.74 8.39
CA ALA A 256 23.39 -23.29 6.99
C ALA A 256 24.82 -22.79 6.67
N ALA A 257 25.44 -22.02 7.57
CA ALA A 257 26.80 -21.54 7.41
C ALA A 257 27.84 -22.69 7.40
N TRP A 258 27.65 -23.72 8.21
CA TRP A 258 28.50 -24.91 8.20
C TRP A 258 28.34 -25.75 6.92
N TYR A 259 27.10 -25.91 6.44
CA TYR A 259 26.80 -26.67 5.22
C TYR A 259 27.39 -26.02 3.96
N PHE A 260 27.26 -24.68 3.81
CA PHE A 260 27.82 -23.96 2.66
C PHE A 260 29.35 -23.74 2.76
N GLY A 261 29.91 -23.65 3.97
CA GLY A 261 31.35 -23.51 4.17
C GLY A 261 32.16 -24.74 3.77
N ARG A 262 31.56 -25.94 3.84
CA ARG A 262 32.25 -27.21 3.52
C ARG A 262 32.41 -27.47 2.02
N PHE A 263 31.50 -26.96 1.19
CA PHE A 263 31.54 -27.17 -0.27
C PHE A 263 32.50 -26.23 -1.04
N ARG A 264 32.92 -25.11 -0.44
CA ARG A 264 33.87 -24.16 -1.07
C ARG A 264 35.35 -24.53 -0.95
N ARG A 265 35.71 -25.60 -0.22
CA ARG A 265 37.11 -26.05 -0.06
C ARG A 265 37.52 -27.22 -0.97
N GLY A 266 36.72 -27.54 -2.00
CA GLY A 266 36.98 -28.66 -2.91
C GLY A 266 37.48 -28.31 -4.32
N ALA A 267 37.53 -27.04 -4.72
CA ALA A 267 37.97 -26.66 -6.07
C ALA A 267 39.47 -26.35 -6.09
N GLY A 268 40.28 -27.39 -6.34
CA GLY A 268 41.72 -27.28 -6.56
C GLY A 268 42.07 -26.43 -7.78
N ARG A 269 43.14 -25.64 -7.63
CA ARG A 269 43.81 -24.84 -8.67
C ARG A 269 44.50 -25.78 -9.68
N PRO A 270 44.38 -25.60 -11.01
CA PRO A 270 45.36 -26.16 -11.93
C PRO A 270 46.64 -25.31 -11.93
N GLU A 271 47.78 -25.99 -11.91
CA GLU A 271 49.13 -25.42 -11.96
C GLU A 271 49.40 -24.72 -13.30
N ARG A 272 50.23 -23.66 -13.24
CA ARG A 272 50.87 -23.05 -14.40
C ARG A 272 51.99 -23.98 -14.89
N GLY A 273 51.96 -24.33 -16.16
CA GLY A 273 53.14 -24.82 -16.88
C GLY A 273 53.61 -23.74 -17.86
N ASP A 274 54.77 -23.17 -17.60
CA ASP A 274 55.59 -22.47 -18.60
C ASP A 274 56.44 -23.52 -19.34
N ALA A 275 56.33 -23.55 -20.67
CA ALA A 275 57.38 -23.83 -21.66
C ALA A 275 56.78 -23.90 -23.07
#